data_AF-A0AAV6YT05-F1
#
_entry.id   AF-A0AAV6YT05-F1
#
_cell.length_a   1.000
_cell.length_b   1.000
_cell.length_c   1.000
_cell.angle_alpha   90.00
_cell.angle_beta   90.00
_cell.angle_gamma   90.00
#
_symmetry.space_group_name_H-M   'P 1'
#
loop_
_entity.id
_entity.type
_entity.pdbx_description
1 polymer ?
#
loop_
_entity_poly.entity_id
_entity_poly.type
_entity_poly.pdbx_seq_one_letter_code
_entity_poly.pdbx_strand_id
1 'polypeptide(L)' 'MRCAAVLLEAVQVTRRFGIPGLKQAMEWFGYHGGACRSPLVPLTAQETKDLRTVFTSNGWLQQ' A
#
# COMPACT_ATOMS: atom_id res chain seq x y z
N MET A 1 11.02 0.09 -17.76
CA MET A 1 11.67 0.65 -16.56
C MET A 1 10.65 0.88 -15.43
N ARG A 2 10.01 -0.17 -14.88
CA ARG A 2 9.05 -0.01 -13.76
C ARG A 2 9.47 -0.72 -12.46
N CYS A 3 10.42 -1.66 -12.49
CA CYS A 3 10.82 -2.43 -11.31
C CYS A 3 11.43 -1.59 -10.17
N ALA A 4 12.25 -0.58 -10.48
CA ALA A 4 12.88 0.26 -9.45
C ALA A 4 11.87 1.18 -8.72
N ALA A 5 10.81 1.61 -9.41
CA ALA A 5 9.80 2.50 -8.83
C ALA A 5 8.91 1.76 -7.81
N VAL A 6 8.64 0.46 -7.97
CA VAL A 6 7.89 -0.33 -6.96
C VAL A 6 8.62 -0.33 -5.62
N LEU A 7 9.95 -0.47 -5.64
CA LEU A 7 10.76 -0.58 -4.42
C LEU A 7 10.78 0.73 -3.63
N LEU A 8 10.83 1.88 -4.31
CA LEU A 8 10.75 3.19 -3.65
C LEU A 8 9.39 3.43 -3.00
N GLU A 9 8.30 3.06 -3.69
CA GLU A 9 6.95 3.23 -3.15
C GLU A 9 6.68 2.28 -1.99
N ALA A 10 7.12 1.01 -2.05
CA ALA A 10 7.00 0.09 -0.93
C ALA A 10 7.75 0.62 0.32
N VAL A 11 8.90 1.28 0.13
CA VAL A 11 9.65 1.91 1.23
C VAL A 11 8.94 3.15 1.78
N GLN A 12 8.37 4.01 0.93
CA GLN A 12 7.59 5.16 1.38
C GLN A 12 6.30 4.74 2.11
N VAL A 13 5.59 3.76 1.57
CA VAL A 13 4.36 3.21 2.14
C VAL A 13 4.65 2.54 3.48
N THR A 14 5.72 1.75 3.61
CA THR A 14 6.07 1.11 4.88
C THR A 14 6.60 2.11 5.92
N ARG A 15 7.22 3.22 5.52
CA ARG A 15 7.59 4.30 6.45
C ARG A 15 6.40 5.08 6.99
N ARG A 16 5.36 5.29 6.17
CA ARG A 16 4.20 6.14 6.53
C ARG A 16 3.00 5.35 7.07
N PHE A 17 2.77 4.16 6.54
CA PHE A 17 1.61 3.32 6.82
C PHE A 17 2.00 1.91 7.33
N GLY A 18 3.29 1.60 7.43
CA GLY A 18 3.77 0.32 7.95
C GLY A 18 3.43 -0.89 7.07
N ILE A 19 3.47 -2.07 7.70
CA ILE A 19 3.06 -3.35 7.14
C ILE A 19 1.59 -3.35 6.64
N PRO A 20 0.61 -2.73 7.32
CA PRO A 20 -0.78 -2.78 6.85
C PRO A 20 -0.97 -2.05 5.51
N GLY A 21 -0.21 -0.97 5.24
CA GLY A 21 -0.28 -0.25 3.96
C GLY A 21 0.23 -1.09 2.79
N LEU A 22 1.34 -1.82 3.01
CA LEU A 22 1.87 -2.74 2.00
C LEU A 22 0.89 -3.88 1.69
N LYS A 23 0.32 -4.49 2.73
CA LYS A 23 -0.69 -5.55 2.57
C LYS A 23 -1.91 -5.07 1.80
N GLN A 24 -2.39 -3.86 2.12
CA GLN A 24 -3.53 -3.26 1.41
C GLN A 24 -3.23 -3.03 -0.08
N ALA A 25 -2.03 -2.56 -0.40
CA ALA A 25 -1.60 -2.39 -1.79
C ALA A 25 -1.49 -3.73 -2.52
N MET A 26 -0.89 -4.74 -1.88
CA MET A 26 -0.79 -6.10 -2.44
C MET A 26 -2.16 -6.66 -2.81
N GLU A 27 -3.18 -6.45 -1.96
CA GLU A 27 -4.55 -6.87 -2.23
C GLU A 27 -5.16 -6.17 -3.46
N TRP A 28 -4.84 -4.90 -3.69
CA TRP A 28 -5.27 -4.19 -4.91
C TRP A 28 -4.61 -4.71 -6.19
N PHE A 29 -3.40 -5.27 -6.09
CA PHE A 29 -2.71 -5.91 -7.21
C PHE A 29 -3.08 -7.40 -7.38
N GLY A 30 -4.06 -7.90 -6.62
CA GLY A 30 -4.53 -9.29 -6.70
C GLY A 30 -3.66 -10.31 -5.93
N TYR A 31 -2.72 -9.84 -5.09
CA TYR A 31 -1.96 -10.70 -4.20
C TYR A 31 -2.68 -10.87 -2.85
N HIS A 32 -2.83 -12.10 -2.38
CA HIS A 32 -3.41 -12.37 -1.06
C HIS A 32 -2.43 -11.97 0.06
N GLY A 33 -2.59 -10.76 0.60
CA GLY A 33 -1.82 -10.27 1.74
C GLY A 33 -2.39 -10.67 3.11
N GLY A 34 -3.69 -11.00 3.16
CA GLY A 34 -4.44 -11.37 4.37
C GLY A 34 -4.54 -10.25 5.40
N ALA A 35 -5.51 -10.37 6.32
CA ALA A 35 -5.71 -9.39 7.39
C ALA A 35 -4.42 -9.18 8.22
N CYS A 36 -4.27 -7.99 8.79
CA CYS A 36 -3.20 -7.73 9.74
C CYS A 36 -3.48 -8.50 11.02
N ARG A 37 -2.52 -9.34 11.45
CA ARG A 37 -2.62 -10.08 12.71
C ARG A 37 -2.29 -9.14 13.86
N SER A 38 -2.98 -9.29 14.99
CA SER A 38 -2.62 -8.60 16.24
C SER A 38 -1.13 -8.84 16.54
N PRO A 39 -0.35 -7.82 16.95
CA PRO A 39 -0.74 -6.48 17.44
C PRO A 39 -0.88 -5.39 16.35
N LEU A 40 -0.79 -5.74 15.07
CA LEU A 40 -0.84 -4.76 13.97
C LEU A 40 -2.29 -4.37 13.67
N VAL A 41 -2.60 -3.09 13.86
CA VAL A 41 -3.91 -2.51 13.55
C VAL A 41 -4.02 -2.33 12.03
N PRO A 42 -5.17 -2.68 11.40
CA PRO A 42 -5.40 -2.38 9.98
C PRO A 42 -5.43 -0.87 9.72
N LEU A 43 -5.22 -0.46 8.47
CA LEU A 43 -5.32 0.95 8.09
C LEU A 43 -6.73 1.49 8.38
N THR A 44 -6.78 2.73 8.85
CA THR A 44 -8.03 3.48 8.92
C THR A 44 -8.53 3.81 7.51
N ALA A 45 -9.81 4.19 7.41
CA ALA A 45 -10.41 4.60 6.14
C ALA A 45 -9.71 5.84 5.55
N GLN A 46 -9.19 6.74 6.39
CA GLN A 46 -8.47 7.92 5.94
C GLN A 46 -7.10 7.55 5.36
N GLU A 47 -6.32 6.73 6.07
CA GLU A 47 -5.02 6.26 5.60
C GLU A 47 -5.15 5.46 4.30
N THR A 48 -6.24 4.70 4.15
CA THR A 48 -6.51 3.93 2.92
C THR A 48 -6.74 4.84 1.72
N LYS A 49 -7.41 5.98 1.92
CA LYS A 49 -7.60 7.00 0.87
C LYS A 49 -6.29 7.70 0.52
N ASP A 50 -5.50 8.05 1.53
CA ASP A 50 -4.18 8.67 1.33
C ASP A 50 -3.26 7.71 0.58
N LEU A 51 -3.23 6.44 0.98
CA LEU A 51 -2.48 5.37 0.31
C LEU A 51 -2.92 5.24 -1.16
N ARG A 52 -4.23 5.20 -1.42
CA ARG A 52 -4.77 5.16 -2.79
C ARG A 52 -4.31 6.35 -3.62
N THR A 53 -4.33 7.55 -3.04
CA THR A 53 -3.88 8.78 -3.71
C THR A 53 -2.40 8.67 -4.13
N VAL A 54 -1.54 8.14 -3.25
CA VAL A 54 -0.12 7.89 -3.56
C VAL A 54 0.04 6.91 -4.73
N PHE A 55 -0.73 5.81 -4.75
CA PHE A 55 -0.65 4.85 -5.85
C PHE A 55 -1.24 5.39 -7.17
N THR A 56 -2.29 6.20 -7.12
CA THR A 56 -2.88 6.82 -8.33
C THR A 56 -1.98 7.94 -8.88
N SER A 57 -1.42 8.81 -8.02
CA SER A 57 -0.52 9.89 -8.46
C SER A 57 0.76 9.37 -9.11
N ASN A 58 1.24 8.21 -8.66
CA ASN A 58 2.41 7.54 -9.21
C ASN A 58 2.09 6.64 -10.42
N GLY A 59 0.82 6.59 -10.86
CA GLY A 59 0.39 5.85 -12.05
C GLY A 59 0.40 4.32 -11.90
N TRP A 60 0.34 3.83 -10.65
CA TRP A 60 0.27 2.39 -10.33
C TRP A 60 -1.16 1.86 -10.29
N LEU A 61 -2.10 2.68 -9.80
CA LEU A 61 -3.52 2.40 -9.81
C LEU A 61 -4.19 3.32 -10.83
N GLN A 62 -4.63 2.75 -11.95
CA GLN A 62 -5.50 3.44 -12.89
C GLN A 62 -6.94 3.12 -12.50
N GLN A 63 -7.68 4.16 -12.10
CA GLN A 63 -9.14 4.10 -12.04
C GLN A 63 -9.69 4.65 -13.34
#